data_AF-A0A4V2XL55-F1
#
_entry.id   AF-A0A4V2XL55-F1
#
_cell.length_a   1.000
_cell.length_b   1.000
_cell.length_c   1.000
_cell.angle_alpha   90.00
_cell.angle_beta   90.00
_cell.angle_gamma   90.00
#
_symmetry.space_group_name_H-M   'P 1'
#
loop_
_entity.id
_entity.type
_entity.pdbx_description
1 polymer ?
#
loop_
_entity_poly.entity_id
_entity_poly.type
_entity_poly.pdbx_seq_one_letter_code
_entity_poly.pdbx_strand_id
1 'polypeptide(L)'
;MNETPRWLTPAEQRAWRSFVGLQQKLMGRLSRQLQSESNLSAADFAVLVELTDLPEGRCRFLDLAKAVEWEKSRMSHHIARMAKRGLVVREECAEDGRGAVVVITPAGREAIEAAAPRHVEAVRQLFLDHVTPHELETLARISDRVTAQWEKTPCPDEEAADR
;
A
#
# COMPACT_ATOMS: atom_id res chain seq x y z
N MET A 1 20.49 32.91 8.02
CA MET A 1 21.08 32.08 9.08
C MET A 1 21.51 30.79 8.42
N ASN A 2 22.82 30.55 8.31
CA ASN A 2 23.33 29.27 7.78
C ASN A 2 23.17 28.23 8.90
N GLU A 3 22.00 27.60 8.96
CA GLU A 3 21.86 26.38 9.76
C GLU A 3 22.79 25.33 9.19
N THR A 4 23.77 24.92 10.00
CA THR A 4 24.60 23.78 9.65
C THR A 4 23.70 22.56 9.54
N PRO A 5 23.68 21.86 8.39
CA PRO A 5 22.81 20.72 8.20
C PRO A 5 23.11 19.64 9.26
N ARG A 6 22.06 19.15 9.91
CA ARG A 6 22.15 18.08 10.92
C ARG A 6 22.35 16.73 10.20
N TRP A 7 23.61 16.43 9.87
CA TRP A 7 23.99 15.17 9.23
C TRP A 7 23.77 13.97 10.16
N LEU A 8 23.54 12.80 9.54
CA LEU A 8 23.42 11.52 10.25
C LEU A 8 24.77 11.12 10.84
N THR A 9 24.74 10.64 12.08
CA THR A 9 25.85 9.89 12.68
C THR A 9 26.10 8.58 11.91
N PRO A 10 27.29 7.96 12.04
CA PRO A 10 27.57 6.68 11.38
C PRO A 10 26.57 5.56 11.73
N ALA A 11 26.09 5.52 12.97
CA ALA A 11 25.10 4.55 13.42
C ALA A 11 23.73 4.79 12.76
N GLU A 12 23.26 6.04 12.73
CA GLU A 12 22.02 6.43 12.05
C GLU A 12 22.09 6.15 10.54
N GLN A 13 23.22 6.47 9.90
CA GLN A 13 23.42 6.21 8.48
C GLN A 13 23.40 4.72 8.16
N ARG A 14 24.05 3.88 8.98
CA ARG A 14 24.03 2.42 8.82
C ARG A 14 22.62 1.87 8.95
N ALA A 15 21.88 2.28 9.98
CA ALA A 15 20.51 1.86 10.20
C ALA A 15 19.60 2.26 9.03
N TRP A 16 19.65 3.54 8.64
CA TRP A 16 18.85 4.09 7.55
C TRP A 16 19.11 3.40 6.21
N ARG A 17 20.39 3.26 5.81
CA ARG A 17 20.75 2.58 4.55
C ARG A 17 20.36 1.10 4.54
N SER A 18 20.49 0.42 5.68
CA SER A 18 20.10 -0.99 5.79
C SER A 18 18.59 -1.15 5.64
N PHE A 19 17.80 -0.29 6.31
CA PHE A 19 16.34 -0.27 6.18
C PHE A 19 15.89 0.01 4.75
N VAL A 20 16.38 1.09 4.14
CA VAL A 20 16.03 1.45 2.75
C VAL A 20 16.43 0.35 1.77
N GLY A 21 17.64 -0.20 1.92
CA GLY A 21 18.13 -1.27 1.05
C GLY A 21 17.32 -2.57 1.18
N LEU A 22 16.90 -2.92 2.40
CA LEU A 22 16.00 -4.05 2.65
C LEU A 22 14.64 -3.81 1.99
N GLN A 23 14.00 -2.68 2.29
CA GLN A 23 12.67 -2.34 1.76
C GLN A 23 12.63 -2.41 0.22
N GLN A 24 13.60 -1.77 -0.45
CA GLN A 24 13.67 -1.77 -1.91
C GLN A 24 13.83 -3.18 -2.50
N LYS A 25 14.73 -4.00 -1.91
CA LYS A 25 14.97 -5.37 -2.38
C LYS A 25 13.77 -6.27 -2.14
N LEU A 26 13.14 -6.16 -0.96
CA LEU A 26 11.97 -6.95 -0.59
C LEU A 26 10.79 -6.63 -1.50
N MET A 27 10.43 -5.36 -1.63
CA MET A 27 9.33 -4.93 -2.51
C MET A 27 9.57 -5.31 -3.97
N GLY A 28 10.81 -5.17 -4.46
CA GLY A 28 11.17 -5.60 -5.81
C GLY A 28 11.04 -7.12 -6.02
N ARG A 29 11.35 -7.94 -5.02
CA ARG A 29 11.19 -9.41 -5.09
C ARG A 29 9.73 -9.82 -5.04
N LEU A 30 8.95 -9.26 -4.11
CA LEU A 30 7.51 -9.52 -4.00
C LEU A 30 6.75 -9.10 -5.26
N SER A 31 7.10 -7.94 -5.84
CA SER A 31 6.48 -7.46 -7.07
C SER A 31 6.76 -8.38 -8.26
N ARG A 32 7.99 -8.91 -8.37
CA ARG A 32 8.33 -9.89 -9.40
C ARG A 32 7.60 -11.21 -9.20
N GLN A 33 7.51 -11.70 -7.97
CA GLN A 33 6.79 -12.93 -7.65
C GLN A 33 5.30 -12.81 -8.04
N LEU A 34 4.63 -11.73 -7.64
CA LEU A 34 3.24 -11.46 -8.02
C LEU A 34 3.08 -11.45 -9.55
N GLN A 35 3.98 -10.77 -10.26
CA GLN A 35 3.89 -10.65 -11.71
C GLN A 35 4.19 -11.96 -12.47
N SER A 36 5.06 -12.83 -11.94
CA SER A 36 5.43 -14.09 -12.58
C SER A 36 4.45 -15.23 -12.31
N GLU A 37 3.79 -15.20 -11.15
CA GLU A 37 2.95 -16.30 -10.67
C GLU A 37 1.46 -15.95 -10.66
N SER A 38 1.11 -14.71 -11.01
CA SER A 38 -0.26 -14.24 -11.11
C SER A 38 -0.39 -13.22 -12.25
N ASN A 39 -1.63 -12.93 -12.63
CA ASN A 39 -1.90 -11.82 -13.55
C ASN A 39 -1.98 -10.47 -12.83
N LEU A 40 -1.66 -10.39 -11.53
CA LEU A 40 -1.74 -9.16 -10.74
C LEU A 40 -0.36 -8.49 -10.68
N SER A 41 -0.36 -7.18 -10.90
CA SER A 41 0.76 -6.33 -10.49
C SER A 41 0.70 -6.07 -8.98
N ALA A 42 1.81 -5.65 -8.37
CA ALA A 42 1.82 -5.26 -6.95
C ALA A 42 0.80 -4.15 -6.63
N ALA A 43 0.55 -3.26 -7.60
CA ALA A 43 -0.45 -2.20 -7.49
C ALA A 43 -1.88 -2.75 -7.54
N ASP A 44 -2.17 -3.72 -8.42
CA ASP A 44 -3.49 -4.37 -8.44
C ASP A 44 -3.72 -5.11 -7.11
N PHE A 45 -2.70 -5.84 -6.63
CA PHE A 45 -2.78 -6.60 -5.39
C PHE A 45 -3.04 -5.68 -4.19
N ALA A 46 -2.33 -4.56 -4.06
CA ALA A 46 -2.56 -3.60 -2.98
C ALA A 46 -4.01 -3.08 -2.95
N VAL A 47 -4.57 -2.71 -4.11
CA VAL A 47 -5.97 -2.26 -4.19
C VAL A 47 -6.95 -3.38 -3.81
N LEU A 48 -6.70 -4.62 -4.27
CA LEU A 48 -7.57 -5.74 -3.97
C LEU A 48 -7.53 -6.12 -2.48
N VAL A 49 -6.36 -6.07 -1.83
CA VAL A 49 -6.21 -6.31 -0.39
C VAL A 49 -7.07 -5.34 0.41
N GLU A 50 -6.95 -4.03 0.15
CA GLU A 50 -7.76 -3.00 0.82
C GLU A 50 -9.26 -3.24 0.64
N LEU A 51 -9.69 -3.64 -0.56
CA LEU A 51 -11.09 -3.94 -0.81
C LEU A 51 -11.54 -5.21 -0.09
N THR A 52 -10.73 -6.28 -0.05
CA THR A 52 -11.12 -7.55 0.60
C THR A 52 -11.23 -7.46 2.11
N ASP A 53 -10.51 -6.54 2.75
CA ASP A 53 -10.57 -6.32 4.19
C ASP A 53 -11.83 -5.53 4.63
N LEU A 54 -12.53 -4.91 3.68
CA LEU A 54 -13.74 -4.13 3.95
C LEU A 54 -15.02 -4.96 3.79
N PRO A 55 -16.05 -4.71 4.63
CA PRO A 55 -17.37 -5.28 4.44
C PRO A 55 -17.89 -5.04 3.01
N GLU A 56 -18.47 -6.08 2.41
CA GLU A 56 -18.98 -6.08 1.04
C GLU A 56 -17.95 -5.83 -0.08
N GLY A 57 -16.67 -5.64 0.22
CA GLY A 57 -15.65 -5.45 -0.81
C GLY A 57 -15.68 -4.07 -1.48
N ARG A 58 -16.12 -3.03 -0.77
CA ARG A 58 -16.42 -1.70 -1.32
C ARG A 58 -15.67 -0.62 -0.55
N CYS A 59 -15.14 0.37 -1.27
CA CYS A 59 -14.50 1.52 -0.66
C CYS A 59 -14.79 2.80 -1.46
N ARG A 60 -14.97 3.94 -0.77
CA ARG A 60 -15.04 5.23 -1.46
C ARG A 60 -13.70 5.50 -2.14
N PHE A 61 -13.74 6.04 -3.35
CA PHE A 61 -12.56 6.24 -4.18
C PHE A 61 -11.46 7.07 -3.48
N LEU A 62 -11.84 8.11 -2.74
CA LEU A 62 -10.89 8.96 -2.02
C LEU A 62 -10.30 8.25 -0.80
N ASP A 63 -11.10 7.45 -0.09
CA ASP A 63 -10.63 6.69 1.07
C ASP A 63 -9.68 5.58 0.62
N LEU A 64 -9.99 4.91 -0.50
CA LEU A 64 -9.10 3.94 -1.12
C LEU A 64 -7.79 4.59 -1.60
N ALA A 65 -7.85 5.81 -2.16
CA ALA A 65 -6.65 6.55 -2.57
C ALA A 65 -5.75 6.89 -1.39
N LYS A 66 -6.34 7.28 -0.25
CA LYS A 66 -5.62 7.53 1.00
C LYS A 66 -5.00 6.24 1.55
N ALA A 67 -5.76 5.14 1.58
CA ALA A 67 -5.30 3.86 2.12
C ALA A 67 -4.05 3.32 1.41
N VAL A 68 -3.97 3.47 0.08
CA VAL A 68 -2.77 3.06 -0.68
C VAL A 68 -1.73 4.18 -0.86
N GLU A 69 -1.95 5.35 -0.22
CA GLU A 69 -1.11 6.55 -0.31
C GLU A 69 -0.85 7.02 -1.76
N TRP A 70 -1.89 7.02 -2.61
CA TRP A 70 -1.77 7.44 -4.01
C TRP A 70 -2.52 8.74 -4.30
N GLU A 71 -1.87 9.56 -5.12
CA GLU A 71 -2.50 10.72 -5.75
C GLU A 71 -3.78 10.36 -6.52
N LYS A 72 -4.79 11.25 -6.47
CA LYS A 72 -6.10 11.07 -7.10
C LYS A 72 -6.01 10.74 -8.60
N SER A 73 -5.10 11.39 -9.31
CA SER A 73 -4.88 11.16 -10.75
C SER A 73 -4.32 9.76 -11.01
N ARG A 74 -3.28 9.36 -10.27
CA ARG A 74 -2.68 8.02 -10.34
C ARG A 74 -3.73 6.94 -10.05
N MET A 75 -4.50 7.11 -8.98
CA MET A 75 -5.56 6.18 -8.60
C MET A 75 -6.62 6.08 -9.71
N SER A 76 -7.04 7.21 -10.30
CA SER A 76 -8.09 7.23 -11.34
C SER A 76 -7.68 6.41 -12.56
N HIS A 77 -6.44 6.61 -13.03
CA HIS A 77 -5.88 5.83 -14.13
C HIS A 77 -5.72 4.35 -13.78
N HIS A 78 -5.34 4.04 -12.55
CA HIS A 78 -5.15 2.65 -12.11
C HIS A 78 -6.49 1.89 -12.05
N ILE A 79 -7.49 2.46 -11.38
CA ILE A 79 -8.84 1.86 -11.27
C ILE A 79 -9.48 1.68 -12.64
N ALA A 80 -9.33 2.64 -13.57
CA ALA A 80 -9.84 2.49 -14.93
C ALA A 80 -9.25 1.26 -15.65
N ARG A 81 -7.95 0.97 -15.45
CA ARG A 81 -7.31 -0.23 -16.02
C ARG A 81 -7.79 -1.52 -15.34
N MET A 82 -7.92 -1.52 -14.01
CA MET A 82 -8.45 -2.67 -13.28
C MET A 82 -9.90 -2.96 -13.69
N ALA A 83 -10.71 -1.93 -13.87
CA ALA A 83 -12.09 -2.06 -14.34
C ALA A 83 -12.18 -2.61 -15.77
N LYS A 84 -11.31 -2.14 -16.68
CA LYS A 84 -11.21 -2.72 -18.03
C LYS A 84 -10.85 -4.21 -18.02
N ARG A 85 -10.11 -4.65 -17.01
CA ARG A 85 -9.75 -6.07 -16.79
C ARG A 85 -10.81 -6.84 -15.99
N GLY A 86 -11.88 -6.19 -15.56
CA GLY A 86 -12.97 -6.80 -14.82
C GLY A 86 -12.66 -7.13 -13.36
N LEU A 87 -11.57 -6.60 -12.77
CA LEU A 87 -11.20 -6.87 -11.37
C LEU A 87 -11.99 -6.04 -10.36
N VAL A 88 -12.39 -4.84 -10.78
CA VAL A 88 -13.18 -3.90 -9.97
C VAL A 88 -14.25 -3.25 -10.85
N VAL A 89 -15.27 -2.68 -10.23
CA VAL A 89 -16.20 -1.76 -10.87
C VAL A 89 -16.21 -0.44 -10.14
N ARG A 90 -16.49 0.64 -10.87
CA ARG A 90 -16.66 1.98 -10.32
C ARG A 90 -18.13 2.33 -10.38
N GLU A 91 -18.75 2.55 -9.22
CA GLU A 91 -20.14 2.92 -9.05
C GLU A 91 -20.26 4.40 -8.66
N GLU A 92 -21.32 5.07 -9.10
CA GLU A 92 -21.67 6.40 -8.61
C GLU A 92 -22.46 6.27 -7.31
N CYS A 93 -22.08 7.02 -6.27
CA CYS A 93 -22.82 7.00 -5.01
C CYS A 93 -24.11 7.82 -5.15
N ALA A 94 -25.26 7.14 -5.14
CA ALA A 94 -26.58 7.75 -5.33
C ALA A 94 -27.02 8.66 -4.16
N GLU A 95 -26.48 8.46 -2.96
CA GLU A 95 -26.93 9.17 -1.75
C GLU A 95 -26.33 10.57 -1.60
N ASP A 96 -25.10 10.79 -2.11
CA ASP A 96 -24.34 12.01 -1.80
C ASP A 96 -23.91 12.81 -3.03
N GLY A 97 -24.02 12.26 -4.24
CA GLY A 97 -23.61 12.89 -5.52
C GLY A 97 -22.14 13.31 -5.62
N ARG A 98 -21.34 13.09 -4.56
CA ARG A 98 -20.00 13.67 -4.37
C ARG A 98 -18.86 12.66 -4.40
N GLY A 99 -19.14 11.35 -4.52
CA GLY A 99 -18.10 10.32 -4.48
C GLY A 99 -18.37 9.14 -5.39
N ALA A 100 -17.32 8.65 -6.06
CA ALA A 100 -17.34 7.34 -6.69
C ALA A 100 -16.99 6.27 -5.66
N VAL A 101 -17.61 5.10 -5.77
CA VAL A 101 -17.27 3.90 -4.98
C VAL A 101 -16.57 2.91 -5.88
N VAL A 102 -15.52 2.27 -5.37
CA VAL A 102 -14.83 1.16 -6.03
C VAL A 102 -15.27 -0.13 -5.35
N VAL A 103 -15.73 -1.10 -6.13
CA VAL A 103 -16.21 -2.39 -5.63
C VAL A 103 -15.42 -3.51 -6.30
N ILE A 104 -14.94 -4.46 -5.51
CA ILE A 104 -14.30 -5.67 -6.03
C ILE A 104 -15.34 -6.55 -6.73
N THR A 105 -14.99 -7.07 -7.91
CA THR A 105 -15.87 -8.01 -8.63
C THR A 105 -15.61 -9.46 -8.16
N PRO A 106 -16.47 -10.42 -8.53
CA PRO A 106 -16.17 -11.84 -8.34
C PRO A 106 -14.83 -12.26 -8.97
N ALA A 107 -14.51 -11.76 -10.17
CA ALA A 107 -13.24 -12.04 -10.83
C ALA A 107 -12.04 -11.40 -10.11
N GLY A 108 -12.21 -10.20 -9.54
CA GLY A 108 -11.20 -9.58 -8.68
C GLY A 108 -10.94 -10.40 -7.42
N ARG A 109 -12.00 -10.91 -6.80
CA ARG A 109 -11.93 -11.77 -5.62
C ARG A 109 -11.22 -13.09 -5.91
N GLU A 110 -11.59 -13.76 -7.00
CA GLU A 110 -10.92 -14.99 -7.44
C GLU A 110 -9.42 -14.74 -7.72
N ALA A 111 -9.09 -13.60 -8.34
CA ALA A 111 -7.71 -13.26 -8.65
C ALA A 111 -6.85 -13.07 -7.38
N ILE A 112 -7.36 -12.38 -6.36
CA ILE A 112 -6.63 -12.21 -5.10
C ILE A 112 -6.58 -13.51 -4.28
N GLU A 113 -7.67 -14.29 -4.23
CA GLU A 113 -7.69 -15.59 -3.54
C GLU A 113 -6.68 -16.58 -4.15
N ALA A 114 -6.48 -16.54 -5.46
CA ALA A 114 -5.47 -17.36 -6.14
C ALA A 114 -4.03 -16.87 -5.89
N ALA A 115 -3.83 -15.55 -5.70
CA ALA A 115 -2.52 -14.95 -5.53
C ALA A 115 -2.04 -14.90 -4.07
N ALA A 116 -2.96 -14.70 -3.12
CA ALA A 116 -2.66 -14.44 -1.72
C ALA A 116 -1.84 -15.56 -1.04
N PRO A 117 -2.14 -16.87 -1.20
CA PRO A 117 -1.35 -17.92 -0.57
C PRO A 117 0.13 -17.89 -0.98
N ARG A 118 0.41 -17.63 -2.27
CA ARG A 118 1.79 -17.53 -2.78
C ARG A 118 2.46 -16.24 -2.32
N HIS A 119 1.71 -15.14 -2.26
CA HIS A 119 2.23 -13.89 -1.73
C HIS A 119 2.65 -14.04 -0.26
N VAL A 120 1.81 -14.67 0.56
CA VAL A 120 2.11 -14.96 1.97
C VAL A 120 3.36 -15.83 2.09
N GLU A 121 3.45 -16.91 1.30
CA GLU A 121 4.63 -17.77 1.31
C GLU A 121 5.91 -17.00 0.93
N ALA A 122 5.84 -16.13 -0.08
CA ALA A 122 6.96 -15.27 -0.46
C ALA A 122 7.35 -14.30 0.66
N VAL A 123 6.38 -13.71 1.38
CA VAL A 123 6.64 -12.85 2.55
C VAL A 123 7.33 -13.65 3.66
N ARG A 124 6.92 -14.90 3.89
CA ARG A 124 7.56 -15.77 4.87
C ARG A 124 9.01 -16.06 4.50
N GLN A 125 9.23 -16.61 3.32
CA GLN A 125 10.56 -17.01 2.85
C GLN A 125 11.54 -15.84 2.72
N LEU A 126 11.08 -14.67 2.29
CA LEU A 126 11.94 -13.51 2.07
C LEU A 126 12.19 -12.70 3.34
N PHE A 127 11.34 -12.83 4.35
CA PHE A 127 11.37 -11.97 5.52
C PHE A 127 11.07 -12.70 6.84
N LEU A 128 9.86 -13.23 7.02
CA LEU A 128 9.41 -13.70 8.34
C LEU A 128 10.21 -14.89 8.89
N ASP A 129 10.70 -15.78 8.03
CA ASP A 129 11.52 -16.93 8.44
C ASP A 129 12.96 -16.55 8.84
N HIS A 130 13.32 -15.26 8.69
CA HIS A 130 14.65 -14.72 9.01
C HIS A 130 14.63 -13.73 10.19
N VAL A 131 13.48 -13.52 10.83
CA VAL A 131 13.34 -12.63 11.99
C VAL A 131 12.82 -13.40 13.19
N THR A 132 13.38 -13.11 14.37
CA THR A 132 12.88 -13.66 15.62
C THR A 132 11.55 -12.98 16.02
N PRO A 133 10.73 -13.63 16.87
CA PRO A 133 9.50 -13.02 17.37
C PRO A 133 9.71 -11.66 18.05
N HIS A 134 10.82 -11.48 18.77
CA HIS A 134 11.15 -10.22 19.44
C HIS A 134 11.56 -9.11 18.46
N GLU A 135 12.29 -9.45 17.39
CA GLU A 135 12.63 -8.50 16.33
C GLU A 135 11.39 -8.08 15.56
N LEU A 136 10.46 -9.01 15.31
CA LEU A 136 9.19 -8.73 14.66
C LEU A 136 8.32 -7.76 15.48
N GLU A 137 8.22 -7.98 16.80
CA GLU A 137 7.52 -7.06 17.70
C GLU A 137 8.18 -5.68 17.73
N THR A 138 9.53 -5.66 17.74
CA THR A 138 10.29 -4.41 17.71
C THR A 138 10.06 -3.64 16.41
N LEU A 139 10.03 -4.34 15.27
CA LEU A 139 9.73 -3.77 13.97
C LEU A 139 8.34 -3.15 13.95
N ALA A 140 7.31 -3.90 14.37
CA ALA A 140 5.94 -3.41 14.43
C ALA A 140 5.85 -2.12 15.26
N ARG A 141 6.40 -2.14 16.49
CA ARG A 141 6.41 -0.96 17.38
C ARG A 141 7.13 0.25 16.78
N ILE A 142 8.23 0.05 16.06
CA ILE A 142 8.95 1.16 15.42
C ILE A 142 8.14 1.73 14.26
N SER A 143 7.60 0.86 13.40
CA SER A 143 6.77 1.26 12.25
C SER A 143 5.54 2.04 12.71
N ASP A 144 4.76 1.48 13.64
CA ASP A 144 3.53 2.11 14.14
C ASP A 144 3.82 3.50 14.73
N ARG A 145 4.88 3.61 15.52
CA ARG A 145 5.27 4.89 16.14
C ARG A 145 5.68 5.94 15.10
N VAL A 146 6.38 5.54 14.04
CA VAL A 146 6.84 6.46 12.99
C VAL A 146 5.67 6.92 12.13
N THR A 147 4.80 6.00 11.70
CA THR A 147 3.62 6.32 10.89
C THR A 147 2.62 7.19 11.67
N ALA A 148 2.36 6.88 12.95
CA ALA A 148 1.50 7.69 13.80
C ALA A 148 2.02 9.13 14.02
N GLN A 149 3.29 9.41 13.73
CA GLN A 149 3.83 10.76 13.77
C GLN A 149 3.51 11.56 12.49
N TRP A 150 3.36 10.88 11.35
CA TRP A 150 2.97 11.51 10.08
C TRP A 150 1.49 11.89 10.09
N GLU A 151 0.62 11.04 10.65
CA GLU A 151 -0.81 11.34 10.80
C GLU A 151 -1.08 12.59 11.68
N LYS A 152 -0.15 12.92 12.58
CA LYS A 152 -0.23 14.13 13.44
C LYS A 152 0.26 15.39 12.75
N THR A 153 1.00 15.26 11.66
CA THR A 153 1.57 16.36 10.88
C THR A 153 1.15 16.17 9.42
N PRO A 154 -0.08 16.59 9.04
CA PRO A 154 -0.56 16.42 7.66
C PRO A 154 0.43 17.02 6.67
N CYS A 155 0.53 16.39 5.50
CA CYS A 155 1.43 16.82 4.44
C CYS A 155 1.02 18.24 3.99
N PRO A 156 1.96 19.19 3.75
CA PRO A 156 1.61 20.57 3.38
C PRO A 156 0.67 20.68 2.16
N ASP A 157 0.67 19.67 1.28
CA ASP A 157 -0.17 19.63 0.09
C ASP A 157 -1.65 19.28 0.37
N GLU A 158 -1.98 18.78 1.57
CA GLU A 158 -3.36 18.48 1.97
C GLU A 158 -4.19 19.74 2.27
N GLU A 159 -3.56 20.86 2.63
CA GLU A 159 -4.24 22.14 2.88
C GLU A 159 -4.65 22.88 1.59
N ALA A 160 -4.04 22.56 0.45
CA ALA A 160 -4.30 23.23 -0.83
C ALA A 160 -5.46 22.62 -1.63
N ALA A 161 -5.87 21.38 -1.30
CA ALA A 161 -6.92 20.67 -2.03
C ALA A 161 -8.35 20.93 -1.51
N ASP A 162 -8.49 21.65 -0.39
CA ASP A 162 -9.78 21.97 0.26
C ASP A 162 -10.15 23.47 0.18
N ARG A 163 -9.59 24.20 -0.79
CA ARG A 163 -9.96 25.59 -1.11
C ARG A 163 -10.46 25.76 -2.55
#